data_AF-A0A0D0TL99-F1
#
_entry.id   AF-A0A0D0TL99-F1
#
_cell.length_a   1.000
_cell.length_b   1.000
_cell.length_c   1.000
_cell.angle_alpha   90.00
_cell.angle_beta   90.00
_cell.angle_gamma   90.00
#
_symmetry.space_group_name_H-M   'P 1'
#
loop_
_entity.id
_entity.type
_entity.pdbx_description
1 polymer ?
#
loop_
_entity_poly.entity_id
_entity_poly.type
_entity_poly.pdbx_seq_one_letter_code
_entity_poly.pdbx_strand_id
1 'polypeptide(L)'
;MPDDTRQAFLDNLASGFAAQLSLAPGIKICALPAGNRPGVALQVTREAVQAGQLRRILERRFEQALVFDGCFVYLNAQSALVIWHAMPANNSELDRILSRMLSLAGLQALDSPPSR
;
A
#
# COMPACT_ATOMS: atom_id res chain seq x y z
N MET A 1 -3.67 -16.26 13.62
CA MET A 1 -4.53 -15.06 13.81
C MET A 1 -4.22 -14.08 12.68
N PRO A 2 -5.02 -13.04 12.40
CA PRO A 2 -4.72 -12.08 11.32
C PRO A 2 -3.36 -11.38 11.47
N ASP A 3 -2.94 -11.15 12.72
CA ASP A 3 -1.75 -10.36 13.06
C ASP A 3 -0.43 -11.05 12.66
N ASP A 4 -0.38 -12.39 12.76
CA ASP A 4 0.79 -13.19 12.36
C ASP A 4 1.09 -13.04 10.86
N THR A 5 0.06 -12.79 10.06
CA THR A 5 0.16 -12.74 8.59
C THR A 5 0.77 -11.41 8.13
N ARG A 6 0.43 -10.31 8.80
CA ARG A 6 1.01 -9.00 8.48
C ARG A 6 2.46 -8.91 8.91
N GLN A 7 2.81 -9.40 10.09
CA GLN A 7 4.20 -9.40 10.55
C GLN A 7 5.08 -10.23 9.63
N ALA A 8 4.65 -11.44 9.26
CA ALA A 8 5.37 -12.28 8.30
C ALA A 8 5.52 -11.60 6.92
N PHE A 9 4.51 -10.85 6.47
CA PHE A 9 4.60 -10.05 5.26
C PHE A 9 5.64 -8.93 5.35
N LEU A 10 5.66 -8.19 6.47
CA LEU A 10 6.63 -7.13 6.72
C LEU A 10 8.06 -7.67 6.76
N ASP A 11 8.28 -8.81 7.43
CA ASP A 11 9.60 -9.46 7.53
C ASP A 11 10.09 -9.92 6.15
N ASN A 12 9.19 -10.46 5.32
CA ASN A 12 9.50 -10.86 3.95
C ASN A 12 9.83 -9.66 3.06
N LEU A 13 9.07 -8.56 3.16
CA LEU A 13 9.35 -7.31 2.44
C LEU A 13 10.71 -6.72 2.83
N ALA A 14 10.99 -6.66 4.12
CA ALA A 14 12.25 -6.15 4.68
C ALA A 14 13.46 -6.97 4.23
N SER A 15 13.27 -8.28 4.05
CA SER A 15 14.30 -9.20 3.56
C SER A 15 14.48 -9.19 2.04
N GLY A 16 13.69 -8.39 1.32
CA GLY A 16 13.73 -8.31 -0.14
C GLY A 16 13.10 -9.50 -0.85
N PHE A 17 12.36 -10.36 -0.14
CA PHE A 17 11.61 -11.45 -0.76
C PHE A 17 10.38 -10.91 -1.49
N ALA A 18 9.96 -11.63 -2.53
CA ALA A 18 8.67 -11.40 -3.15
C ALA A 18 7.57 -11.68 -2.11
N ALA A 19 6.95 -10.62 -1.62
CA ALA A 19 5.92 -10.68 -0.59
C ALA A 19 4.60 -10.15 -1.14
N GLN A 20 3.50 -10.79 -0.77
CA GLN A 20 2.15 -10.29 -1.01
C GLN A 20 1.25 -10.58 0.19
N LEU A 21 0.35 -9.65 0.48
CA LEU A 21 -0.67 -9.76 1.52
C LEU A 21 -2.02 -9.38 0.91
N SER A 22 -2.95 -10.32 0.88
CA SER A 22 -4.33 -10.06 0.48
C SER A 22 -5.10 -9.47 1.65
N LEU A 23 -5.74 -8.31 1.44
CA LEU A 23 -6.53 -7.62 2.48
C LEU A 23 -8.02 -7.89 2.32
N ALA A 24 -8.49 -7.92 1.07
CA ALA A 24 -9.88 -8.17 0.70
C ALA A 24 -9.92 -8.64 -0.77
N PRO A 25 -11.05 -9.16 -1.28
CA PRO A 25 -11.20 -9.48 -2.70
C PRO A 25 -10.82 -8.28 -3.58
N GLY A 26 -9.83 -8.47 -4.45
CA GLY A 26 -9.32 -7.42 -5.35
C GLY A 26 -8.43 -6.36 -4.69
N ILE A 27 -8.10 -6.48 -3.39
CA ILE A 27 -7.27 -5.52 -2.66
C ILE A 27 -6.09 -6.24 -2.01
N LYS A 28 -4.87 -5.85 -2.37
CA LYS A 28 -3.64 -6.45 -1.84
C LYS A 28 -2.53 -5.43 -1.63
N ILE A 29 -1.58 -5.78 -0.77
CA ILE A 29 -0.29 -5.12 -0.65
C ILE A 29 0.77 -6.08 -1.20
N CYS A 30 1.73 -5.61 -1.99
CA CYS A 30 2.79 -6.46 -2.51
C CYS A 30 4.12 -5.71 -2.70
N ALA A 31 5.22 -6.46 -2.69
CA ALA A 31 6.50 -6.00 -3.21
C ALA A 31 6.33 -5.60 -4.68
N LEU A 32 6.74 -4.39 -5.03
CA LEU A 32 6.71 -3.91 -6.41
C LEU A 32 7.91 -3.00 -6.67
N PRO A 33 8.98 -3.50 -7.31
CA PRO A 33 10.11 -2.65 -7.69
C PRO A 33 9.74 -1.72 -8.85
N ALA A 34 10.31 -0.52 -8.84
CA ALA A 34 10.24 0.46 -9.93
C ALA A 34 11.65 0.66 -10.50
N GLY A 35 12.00 -0.11 -11.53
CA GLY A 35 13.38 -0.24 -12.00
C GLY A 35 14.27 -0.83 -10.90
N ASN A 36 15.39 -0.16 -10.61
CA ASN A 36 16.31 -0.57 -9.54
C ASN A 36 15.88 -0.13 -8.13
N ARG A 37 14.70 0.50 -8.00
CA ARG A 37 14.22 1.00 -6.72
C ARG A 37 13.25 0.00 -6.09
N PRO A 38 13.59 -0.61 -4.94
CA PRO A 38 12.65 -1.48 -4.23
C PRO A 38 11.47 -0.65 -3.72
N GLY A 39 10.30 -1.26 -3.69
CA GLY A 39 9.09 -0.56 -3.29
C GLY A 39 7.97 -1.51 -2.89
N VAL A 40 6.94 -0.91 -2.33
CA VAL A 40 5.71 -1.56 -1.90
C VAL A 40 4.52 -0.90 -2.57
N ALA A 41 3.54 -1.70 -2.95
CA ALA A 41 2.35 -1.23 -3.62
C ALA A 41 1.08 -1.73 -2.94
N LEU A 42 0.13 -0.83 -2.71
CA LEU A 42 -1.27 -1.16 -2.50
C LEU A 42 -1.94 -1.20 -3.88
N GLN A 43 -2.48 -2.35 -4.24
CA GLN A 43 -3.17 -2.55 -5.51
C GLN A 43 -4.65 -2.85 -5.25
N VAL A 44 -5.51 -2.11 -5.94
CA VAL A 44 -6.95 -2.34 -6.00
C VAL A 44 -7.28 -2.68 -7.46
N THR A 45 -7.75 -3.91 -7.72
CA THR A 45 -8.12 -4.34 -9.07
C THR A 45 -9.25 -3.46 -9.60
N ARG A 46 -9.34 -3.34 -10.92
CA ARG A 46 -10.32 -2.48 -11.58
C ARG A 46 -11.75 -2.70 -11.05
N GLU A 47 -12.10 -3.95 -10.78
CA GLU A 47 -13.43 -4.37 -10.32
C GLU A 47 -13.69 -3.99 -8.85
N ALA A 48 -12.63 -3.83 -8.05
CA ALA A 48 -12.70 -3.44 -6.65
C ALA A 48 -12.57 -1.91 -6.44
N VAL A 49 -12.25 -1.15 -7.49
CA VAL A 49 -12.18 0.32 -7.40
C VAL A 49 -13.58 0.88 -7.22
N GLN A 50 -13.79 1.62 -6.12
CA GLN A 50 -15.06 2.28 -5.86
C GLN A 50 -15.25 3.50 -6.77
N ALA A 51 -16.50 3.84 -7.08
CA ALA A 51 -16.83 5.06 -7.80
C ALA A 51 -16.20 6.29 -7.12
N GLY A 52 -15.54 7.13 -7.93
CA GLY A 52 -14.84 8.33 -7.46
C GLY A 52 -13.65 8.08 -6.53
N GLN A 53 -13.18 6.84 -6.33
CA GLN A 53 -12.07 6.55 -5.43
C GLN A 53 -10.76 7.20 -5.88
N LEU A 54 -10.42 7.11 -7.17
CA LEU A 54 -9.24 7.79 -7.72
C LEU A 54 -9.27 9.30 -7.48
N ARG A 55 -10.42 9.94 -7.73
CA ARG A 55 -10.61 11.37 -7.48
C ARG A 55 -10.35 11.71 -6.00
N ARG A 56 -10.99 10.99 -5.07
CA ARG A 56 -10.81 11.20 -3.62
C ARG A 56 -9.36 11.01 -3.17
N ILE A 57 -8.65 10.04 -3.74
CA ILE A 57 -7.24 9.81 -3.46
C ILE A 57 -6.39 11.00 -3.91
N LEU A 58 -6.62 11.50 -5.12
CA LEU A 58 -5.88 12.63 -5.66
C LEU A 58 -6.16 13.91 -4.87
N GLU A 59 -7.42 14.17 -4.51
CA GLU A 59 -7.82 15.29 -3.64
C GLU A 59 -7.09 15.21 -2.30
N ARG A 60 -7.12 14.07 -1.60
CA ARG A 60 -6.41 13.87 -0.32
C ARG A 60 -4.90 14.02 -0.45
N ARG A 61 -4.30 13.45 -1.50
CA ARG A 61 -2.84 13.54 -1.75
C ARG A 61 -2.40 14.98 -1.99
N PHE A 62 -3.26 15.77 -2.61
CA PHE A 62 -3.04 17.18 -2.87
C PHE A 62 -3.20 18.02 -1.60
N GLU A 63 -4.33 17.87 -0.89
CA GLU A 63 -4.63 18.61 0.34
C GLU A 63 -3.62 18.34 1.46
N GLN A 64 -3.15 17.09 1.59
CA GLN A 64 -2.26 16.65 2.65
C GLN A 64 -0.92 16.19 2.09
N ALA A 65 -0.30 17.05 1.27
CA ALA A 65 0.89 16.69 0.50
C ALA A 65 2.08 16.20 1.33
N LEU A 66 2.26 16.75 2.54
CA LEU A 66 3.31 16.35 3.48
C LEU A 66 3.02 15.01 4.15
N VAL A 67 1.75 14.77 4.53
CA VAL A 67 1.36 13.51 5.18
C VAL A 67 1.62 12.35 4.23
N PHE A 68 1.21 12.49 2.98
CA PHE A 68 1.30 11.46 1.95
C PHE A 68 2.54 11.58 1.06
N ASP A 69 3.59 12.25 1.54
CA ASP A 69 4.84 12.34 0.81
C ASP A 69 5.42 10.95 0.51
N GLY A 70 6.00 10.80 -0.68
CA GLY A 70 6.50 9.53 -1.20
C GLY A 70 5.44 8.55 -1.73
N CYS A 71 4.13 8.80 -1.54
CA CYS A 71 3.07 8.01 -2.17
C CYS A 71 2.82 8.48 -3.61
N PHE A 72 3.02 7.58 -4.57
CA PHE A 72 2.75 7.77 -5.99
C PHE A 72 1.47 7.02 -6.38
N VAL A 73 0.52 7.73 -6.99
CA VAL A 73 -0.80 7.19 -7.34
C VAL A 73 -0.92 7.10 -8.86
N TYR A 74 -1.25 5.92 -9.39
CA TYR A 74 -1.42 5.72 -10.83
C TYR A 74 -2.37 4.56 -11.14
N LEU A 75 -2.79 4.48 -12.41
CA LEU A 75 -3.44 3.30 -12.97
C LEU A 75 -2.41 2.49 -13.74
N ASN A 76 -2.34 1.18 -13.51
CA ASN A 76 -1.47 0.30 -14.29
C ASN A 76 -2.14 -0.13 -15.61
N ALA A 77 -1.45 -0.97 -16.41
CA ALA A 77 -1.95 -1.46 -17.69
C ALA A 77 -3.26 -2.26 -17.59
N GLN A 78 -3.58 -2.82 -16.42
CA GLN A 78 -4.83 -3.52 -16.13
C GLN A 78 -5.92 -2.59 -15.59
N SER A 79 -5.70 -1.27 -15.59
CA SER A 79 -6.57 -0.28 -14.94
C SER A 79 -6.77 -0.52 -13.44
N ALA A 80 -5.85 -1.26 -12.80
CA ALA A 80 -5.83 -1.36 -11.35
C ALA A 80 -5.30 -0.05 -10.78
N LEU A 81 -5.93 0.42 -9.71
CA LEU A 81 -5.46 1.55 -8.93
C LEU A 81 -4.27 1.11 -8.08
N VAL A 82 -3.15 1.80 -8.23
CA VAL A 82 -1.92 1.53 -7.51
C VAL A 82 -1.52 2.76 -6.72
N ILE A 83 -1.28 2.55 -5.43
CA ILE A 83 -0.50 3.48 -4.61
C ILE A 83 0.84 2.79 -4.38
N TRP A 84 1.92 3.41 -4.81
CA TRP A 84 3.29 2.91 -4.64
C TRP A 84 4.06 3.80 -3.68
N HIS A 85 4.96 3.19 -2.92
CA HIS A 85 5.92 3.89 -2.09
C HIS A 85 7.28 3.18 -2.17
N ALA A 86 8.37 3.96 -2.19
CA ALA A 86 9.72 3.40 -2.13
C ALA A 86 9.93 2.67 -0.79
N MET A 87 10.73 1.61 -0.77
CA MET A 87 11.05 0.95 0.50
C MET A 87 11.77 1.96 1.42
N PRO A 88 11.34 2.14 2.69
CA PRO A 88 12.06 2.99 3.61
C PRO A 88 13.45 2.40 3.90
N ALA A 89 14.40 3.25 4.25
CA ALA A 89 15.70 2.78 4.72
C ALA A 89 15.60 2.08 6.09
N ASN A 90 14.55 2.38 6.84
CA ASN A 90 14.28 1.83 8.16
C ASN A 90 13.02 0.96 8.12
N ASN A 91 13.18 -0.34 8.39
CA ASN A 91 12.08 -1.31 8.38
C ASN A 91 10.98 -0.98 9.40
N SER A 92 11.29 -0.26 10.48
CA SER A 92 10.29 0.17 11.47
C SER A 92 9.29 1.21 10.92
N GLU A 93 9.59 1.84 9.78
CA GLU A 93 8.68 2.78 9.12
C GLU A 93 7.72 2.09 8.15
N LEU A 94 7.99 0.83 7.78
CA LEU A 94 7.23 0.12 6.76
C LEU A 94 5.76 -0.03 7.15
N ASP A 95 5.47 -0.42 8.40
CA ASP A 95 4.10 -0.54 8.88
C ASP A 95 3.33 0.79 8.84
N ARG A 96 3.99 1.89 9.23
CA ARG A 96 3.42 3.25 9.13
C ARG A 96 3.13 3.65 7.69
N ILE A 97 4.01 3.28 6.75
CA ILE A 97 3.80 3.51 5.32
C ILE A 97 2.56 2.75 4.84
N LEU A 98 2.37 1.50 5.25
CA LEU A 98 1.19 0.71 4.88
C LEU A 98 -0.10 1.32 5.42
N SER A 99 -0.16 1.64 6.71
CA SER A 99 -1.31 2.32 7.33
C SER A 99 -1.64 3.64 6.62
N ARG A 100 -0.59 4.40 6.24
CA ARG A 100 -0.74 5.64 5.49
C ARG A 100 -1.28 5.41 4.08
N MET A 101 -0.81 4.38 3.36
CA MET A 101 -1.33 4.04 2.03
C MET A 101 -2.80 3.63 2.08
N LEU A 102 -3.20 2.87 3.10
CA LEU A 102 -4.60 2.50 3.35
C LEU A 102 -5.46 3.73 3.66
N SER A 103 -4.98 4.62 4.53
CA SER A 103 -5.66 5.89 4.83
C SER A 103 -5.82 6.77 3.58
N LEU A 104 -4.78 6.87 2.73
CA LEU A 104 -4.85 7.58 1.46
C LEU A 104 -5.95 7.01 0.55
N ALA A 105 -6.03 5.69 0.45
CA ALA A 105 -7.03 4.97 -0.35
C ALA A 105 -8.46 5.00 0.23
N GLY A 106 -8.64 5.50 1.47
CA GLY A 106 -9.91 5.39 2.20
C GLY A 106 -10.24 3.98 2.65
N LEU A 107 -9.21 3.15 2.86
CA LEU A 107 -9.28 1.73 3.20
C LEU A 107 -8.75 1.45 4.62
N GLN A 108 -8.75 2.44 5.52
CA GLN A 108 -8.22 2.30 6.88
C GLN A 108 -8.93 1.23 7.72
N ALA A 109 -10.16 0.83 7.35
CA ALA A 109 -10.85 -0.28 7.98
C ALA A 109 -10.18 -1.65 7.73
N LEU A 110 -9.32 -1.74 6.70
CA LEU A 110 -8.50 -2.93 6.40
C LEU A 110 -7.16 -2.91 7.13
N ASP A 111 -6.90 -1.89 7.95
CA ASP A 111 -5.65 -1.77 8.68
C ASP A 111 -5.73 -2.59 9.98
N SER A 112 -5.15 -3.78 9.95
CA SER A 112 -4.89 -4.59 11.16
C SER A 112 -3.42 -4.45 11.51
N PRO A 113 -3.03 -3.56 12.45
CA PRO A 113 -1.63 -3.42 12.85
C PRO A 113 -1.14 -4.71 13.52
N PRO A 114 0.16 -5.06 13.42
CA PRO A 114 0.69 -6.24 14.10
C PRO A 114 0.53 -6.12 15.61
N SER A 115 0.08 -7.20 16.26
CA SER A 115 0.06 -7.31 17.72
C SER A 115 1.49 -7.19 18.27
N ARG A 116 1.68 -6.28 19.24
CA ARG A 116 2.97 -6.00 19.89
C ARG A 116 3.44 -7.13 20.81
#